data_AF-A0AAN8L2B8-F1
#
_entry.id   AF-A0AAN8L2B8-F1
#
_cell.length_a   1.000
_cell.length_b   1.000
_cell.length_c   1.000
_cell.angle_alpha   90.00
_cell.angle_beta   90.00
_cell.angle_gamma   90.00
#
_symmetry.space_group_name_H-M   'P 1'
#
loop_
_entity.id
_entity.type
_entity.pdbx_description
1 polymer ?
#
loop_
_entity_poly.entity_id
_entity_poly.type
_entity_poly.pdbx_seq_one_letter_code
_entity_poly.pdbx_strand_id
1 'polypeptide(L)'
;MDTNVVIRHDGQIMWDSPVITKSSCKVDVSFFPFDAQQCRFTYGSWTYNGNQMDLQNAMDHADLADLVENVEWEVLGMPAKRNIIMYGCCADPYPDVTYTLQLKRKASFYVFNLLIPCVMISFLAPLGFYLPADSGEKVSLGVTVMLALTVFQLLVAETMPPSENVPLIGKYYIATMTMITASTALTIFIMNIHHCGPDAKPVPKWAKIFILQYMARVCFVYEVGENCMSFQPEKQDPPPQPTSQRSNNYTTNGQAGGKRSRRHHPQNN
;
A
#
# COMPACT_ATOMS: atom_id res chain seq x y z
N MET A 1 -1.77 1.43 -45.61
CA MET A 1 -2.51 2.71 -45.68
C MET A 1 -1.72 3.50 -46.66
N ASP A 2 -2.29 3.71 -47.83
CA ASP A 2 -1.50 4.08 -48.98
C ASP A 2 -1.71 5.58 -49.17
N THR A 3 -0.61 6.32 -49.10
CA THR A 3 -0.58 7.77 -49.01
C THR A 3 -0.10 8.38 -50.32
N ASN A 4 -0.65 9.54 -50.68
CA ASN A 4 -0.26 10.23 -51.90
C ASN A 4 1.18 10.73 -51.82
N VAL A 5 1.88 10.68 -52.95
CA VAL A 5 3.25 11.17 -53.11
C VAL A 5 3.22 12.46 -53.92
N VAL A 6 3.92 13.51 -53.47
CA VAL A 6 4.03 14.78 -54.18
C VAL A 6 5.32 14.76 -55.01
N ILE A 7 5.17 14.86 -56.34
CA ILE A 7 6.28 14.88 -57.29
C ILE A 7 6.38 16.28 -57.92
N ARG A 8 7.58 16.86 -57.91
CA ARG A 8 7.87 18.18 -58.47
C ARG A 8 8.47 18.06 -59.88
N HIS A 9 8.39 19.14 -60.66
CA HIS A 9 8.84 19.14 -62.07
C HIS A 9 10.37 19.02 -62.25
N ASP A 10 11.14 19.18 -61.17
CA ASP A 10 12.60 19.04 -61.11
C ASP A 10 13.05 17.64 -60.67
N GLY A 11 12.09 16.72 -60.43
CA GLY A 11 12.34 15.37 -59.96
C GLY A 11 12.40 15.21 -58.44
N GLN A 12 12.21 16.28 -57.65
CA GLN A 12 12.06 16.14 -56.20
C GLN A 12 10.77 15.40 -55.84
N ILE A 13 10.88 14.46 -54.89
CA ILE A 13 9.77 13.63 -54.40
C ILE A 13 9.61 13.87 -52.89
N MET A 14 8.38 14.09 -52.45
CA MET A 14 8.00 14.29 -51.05
C MET A 14 6.88 13.30 -50.71
N TRP A 15 7.06 12.54 -49.63
CA TRP A 15 6.15 11.48 -49.21
C TRP A 15 6.03 11.43 -47.70
N ASP A 16 4.97 12.07 -47.19
CA ASP A 16 4.67 12.14 -45.77
C ASP A 16 3.65 11.06 -45.41
N SER A 17 4.07 10.03 -44.67
CA SER A 17 3.24 8.87 -44.35
C SER A 17 3.14 8.65 -42.84
N PRO A 18 1.94 8.69 -42.24
CA PRO A 18 1.76 8.50 -40.80
C PRO A 18 2.02 7.03 -40.42
N VAL A 19 2.83 6.82 -39.38
CA VAL A 19 3.22 5.49 -38.90
C VAL A 19 3.21 5.42 -37.38
N ILE A 20 2.54 4.40 -36.83
CA ILE A 20 2.58 4.10 -35.39
C ILE A 20 3.78 3.19 -35.13
N THR A 21 4.91 3.76 -34.73
CA THR A 21 6.11 2.99 -34.37
C THR A 21 6.06 2.51 -32.92
N LYS A 22 6.58 1.29 -32.67
CA LYS A 22 6.79 0.76 -31.31
C LYS A 22 8.27 0.44 -31.14
N SER A 23 8.95 1.19 -30.28
CA SER A 23 10.37 1.01 -29.93
C SER A 23 10.53 0.29 -28.59
N SER A 24 11.60 -0.50 -28.43
CA SER A 24 12.02 -1.01 -27.12
C SER A 24 12.97 -0.01 -26.46
N CYS A 25 12.65 0.41 -25.24
CA CYS A 25 13.39 1.42 -24.47
C CYS A 25 13.66 0.90 -23.05
N LYS A 26 14.85 1.14 -22.51
CA LYS A 26 15.18 0.84 -21.11
C LYS A 26 14.73 2.01 -20.24
N VAL A 27 13.79 1.74 -19.34
CA VAL A 27 13.19 2.71 -18.41
C VAL A 27 13.89 2.62 -17.06
N ASP A 28 14.35 3.74 -16.49
CA ASP A 28 14.90 3.79 -15.13
C ASP A 28 13.90 4.45 -14.18
N VAL A 29 13.33 3.65 -13.27
CA VAL A 29 12.35 4.08 -12.26
C VAL A 29 12.99 4.36 -10.89
N SER A 30 14.33 4.47 -10.81
CA SER A 30 15.06 4.75 -9.57
C SER A 30 14.50 5.93 -8.76
N PHE A 31 14.04 6.99 -9.45
CA PHE A 31 13.50 8.22 -8.86
C PHE A 31 11.99 8.42 -9.04
N PHE A 32 11.23 7.37 -9.39
CA PHE A 32 9.78 7.43 -9.55
C PHE A 32 9.08 8.03 -8.30
N PRO A 33 8.08 8.91 -8.46
CA PRO A 33 7.44 9.37 -9.70
C PRO A 33 8.07 10.65 -10.32
N PHE A 34 9.26 11.04 -9.89
CA PHE A 34 10.00 12.20 -10.38
C PHE A 34 11.05 11.80 -11.44
N ASP A 35 10.75 10.75 -12.21
CA ASP A 35 11.62 10.19 -13.23
C ASP A 35 11.58 10.94 -14.58
N ALA A 36 12.71 10.91 -15.26
CA ALA A 36 12.87 11.36 -16.65
C ALA A 36 13.49 10.21 -17.47
N GLN A 37 12.97 10.01 -18.67
CA GLN A 37 13.30 8.88 -19.54
C GLN A 37 13.86 9.37 -20.88
N GLN A 38 14.75 8.59 -21.48
CA GLN A 38 15.32 8.90 -22.81
C GLN A 38 15.19 7.67 -23.72
N CYS A 39 14.28 7.74 -24.68
CA CYS A 39 13.99 6.63 -25.59
C CYS A 39 14.49 6.94 -27.00
N ARG A 40 15.26 5.99 -27.57
CA ARG A 40 15.88 6.13 -28.88
C ARG A 40 15.04 5.46 -29.97
N PHE A 41 14.86 6.16 -31.07
CA PHE A 41 14.23 5.70 -32.29
C PHE A 41 15.27 5.78 -33.41
N THR A 42 15.77 4.62 -33.86
CA THR A 42 16.78 4.50 -34.91
C THR A 42 16.11 4.21 -36.25
N TYR A 43 16.24 5.11 -37.22
CA TYR A 43 15.74 4.93 -38.58
C TYR A 43 16.91 4.82 -39.56
N GLY A 44 16.87 3.83 -40.45
CA GLY A 44 17.95 3.54 -41.39
C GLY A 44 17.47 2.62 -42.50
N SER A 45 18.27 2.50 -43.56
CA SER A 45 18.00 1.52 -44.62
C SER A 45 18.33 0.11 -44.14
N TRP A 46 17.46 -0.86 -44.45
CA TRP A 46 17.70 -2.28 -44.11
C TRP A 46 18.58 -2.99 -45.15
N THR A 47 18.47 -2.61 -46.42
CA THR A 47 19.10 -3.32 -47.55
C THR A 47 20.23 -2.56 -48.23
N TYR A 48 20.21 -1.22 -48.20
CA TYR A 48 21.18 -0.39 -48.90
C TYR A 48 22.25 0.12 -47.94
N ASN A 49 23.52 0.04 -48.35
CA ASN A 49 24.63 0.60 -47.61
C ASN A 49 24.80 2.12 -47.88
N GLY A 50 25.67 2.79 -47.14
CA GLY A 50 25.93 4.23 -47.29
C GLY A 50 26.57 4.65 -48.61
N ASN A 51 27.04 3.71 -49.43
CA ASN A 51 27.53 3.97 -50.79
C ASN A 51 26.39 3.98 -51.82
N GLN A 52 25.20 3.49 -51.45
CA GLN A 52 24.01 3.40 -52.30
C GLN A 52 22.90 4.37 -51.86
N MET A 53 22.76 4.60 -50.54
CA MET A 53 21.73 5.45 -49.96
C MET A 53 22.31 6.21 -48.76
N ASP A 54 22.45 7.53 -48.89
CA ASP A 54 22.79 8.40 -47.76
C ASP A 54 21.51 8.95 -47.11
N LEU A 55 21.32 8.69 -45.82
CA LEU A 55 20.25 9.30 -45.03
C LEU A 55 20.79 10.55 -44.34
N GLN A 56 20.12 11.68 -44.54
CA GLN A 56 20.43 12.95 -43.88
C GLN A 56 19.19 13.48 -43.14
N ASN A 57 19.42 14.13 -41.99
CA ASN A 57 18.35 14.77 -41.21
C ASN A 57 18.08 16.18 -41.75
N ALA A 58 16.81 16.52 -41.97
CA ALA A 58 16.41 17.86 -42.43
C ALA A 58 16.57 18.94 -41.34
N MET A 59 16.51 18.53 -40.06
CA MET A 59 16.68 19.37 -38.87
C MET A 59 17.40 18.57 -37.77
N ASP A 60 18.03 19.24 -36.83
CA ASP A 60 18.72 18.61 -35.67
C ASP A 60 17.77 18.17 -34.55
N HIS A 61 16.46 18.29 -34.77
CA HIS A 61 15.38 17.84 -33.89
C HIS A 61 14.18 17.41 -34.73
N ALA A 62 13.32 16.56 -34.17
CA ALA A 62 12.00 16.33 -34.75
C ALA A 62 11.13 17.60 -34.60
N ASP A 63 10.23 17.83 -35.57
CA ASP A 63 9.18 18.83 -35.40
C ASP A 63 8.19 18.37 -34.31
N LEU A 64 7.75 19.33 -33.49
CA LEU A 64 6.83 19.14 -32.37
C LEU A 64 5.70 20.19 -32.39
N ALA A 65 5.52 20.94 -33.49
CA ALA A 65 4.47 21.97 -33.61
C ALA A 65 3.05 21.41 -33.41
N ASP A 66 2.75 20.26 -34.04
CA ASP A 66 1.48 19.54 -33.92
C ASP A 66 1.48 18.48 -32.79
N LEU A 67 2.35 18.62 -31.78
CA LEU A 67 2.42 17.69 -30.65
C LEU A 67 1.18 17.81 -29.74
N VAL A 68 0.38 16.75 -29.70
CA VAL A 68 -0.72 16.62 -28.73
C VAL A 68 -0.14 16.36 -27.33
N GLU A 69 -0.46 17.24 -26.37
CA GLU A 69 -0.03 17.10 -24.98
C GLU A 69 -0.50 15.78 -24.33
N ASN A 70 0.37 15.18 -23.52
CA ASN A 70 0.07 13.99 -22.74
C ASN A 70 -0.21 14.34 -21.25
N VAL A 71 -1.08 13.58 -20.60
CA VAL A 71 -1.50 13.80 -19.20
C VAL A 71 -0.49 13.26 -18.19
N GLU A 72 0.20 12.17 -18.51
CA GLU A 72 1.21 11.51 -17.67
C GLU A 72 2.63 12.03 -17.95
N TRP A 73 2.90 12.43 -19.20
CA TRP A 73 4.24 12.78 -19.67
C TRP A 73 4.34 14.20 -20.23
N GLU A 74 5.48 14.83 -19.97
CA GLU A 74 5.95 16.09 -20.53
C GLU A 74 7.09 15.76 -21.52
N VAL A 75 6.96 16.19 -22.77
CA VAL A 75 8.03 16.04 -23.78
C VAL A 75 8.98 17.21 -23.63
N LEU A 76 10.23 16.94 -23.27
CA LEU A 76 11.27 17.97 -23.13
C LEU A 76 11.95 18.31 -24.46
N GLY A 77 11.90 17.39 -25.42
CA GLY A 77 12.46 17.54 -26.76
C GLY A 77 12.74 16.20 -27.43
N MET A 78 13.08 16.25 -28.72
CA MET A 78 13.43 15.07 -29.51
C MET A 78 14.59 15.37 -30.47
N PRO A 79 15.80 15.62 -29.96
CA PRO A 79 17.00 15.84 -30.78
C PRO A 79 17.27 14.64 -31.71
N ALA A 80 17.67 14.96 -32.94
CA ALA A 80 18.07 14.03 -33.98
C ALA A 80 19.59 13.95 -34.08
N LYS A 81 20.13 12.77 -34.33
CA LYS A 81 21.55 12.59 -34.64
C LYS A 81 21.74 11.53 -35.71
N ARG A 82 22.35 11.92 -36.84
CA ARG A 82 22.89 11.00 -37.82
C ARG A 82 24.14 10.31 -37.28
N ASN A 83 24.23 8.98 -37.40
CA ASN A 83 25.49 8.25 -37.20
C ASN A 83 25.81 7.42 -38.46
N ILE A 84 27.00 6.81 -38.45
CA ILE A 84 27.44 5.84 -39.45
C ILE A 84 27.92 4.63 -38.68
N ILE A 85 27.30 3.47 -38.91
CA ILE A 85 27.53 2.24 -38.13
C ILE A 85 28.11 1.17 -39.06
N MET A 86 29.20 0.54 -38.62
CA MET A 86 29.74 -0.69 -39.21
C MET A 86 29.15 -1.88 -38.44
N TYR A 87 28.31 -2.69 -39.10
CA TYR A 87 27.74 -3.90 -38.50
C TYR A 87 28.65 -5.10 -38.72
N GLY A 88 28.86 -5.94 -37.69
CA GLY A 88 29.76 -7.10 -37.76
C GLY A 88 29.39 -8.20 -38.78
N CYS A 89 28.27 -8.07 -39.48
CA CYS A 89 27.86 -8.94 -40.59
C CYS A 89 28.29 -8.42 -41.97
N CYS A 90 28.72 -7.16 -42.11
CA CYS A 90 28.99 -6.51 -43.39
C CYS A 90 30.30 -5.70 -43.34
N ALA A 91 30.95 -5.53 -44.49
CA ALA A 91 32.18 -4.71 -44.60
C ALA A 91 31.91 -3.21 -44.87
N ASP A 92 30.67 -2.88 -45.27
CA ASP A 92 30.27 -1.51 -45.64
C ASP A 92 29.62 -0.75 -44.48
N PRO A 93 29.74 0.60 -44.47
CA PRO A 93 29.06 1.46 -43.50
C PRO A 93 27.58 1.62 -43.82
N TYR A 94 26.74 1.67 -42.79
CA TYR A 94 25.31 1.96 -42.88
C TYR A 94 24.98 3.26 -42.14
N PRO A 95 24.37 4.27 -42.80
CA PRO A 95 23.93 5.49 -42.14
C PRO A 95 22.58 5.27 -41.43
N ASP A 96 22.47 5.76 -40.20
CA ASP A 96 21.22 5.81 -39.43
C ASP A 96 20.96 7.24 -38.93
N VAL A 97 19.69 7.54 -38.63
CA VAL A 97 19.29 8.71 -37.86
C VAL A 97 18.63 8.24 -36.57
N THR A 98 19.32 8.47 -35.45
CA THR A 98 18.80 8.24 -34.10
C THR A 98 18.12 9.50 -33.59
N TYR A 99 16.80 9.46 -33.41
CA TYR A 99 16.08 10.46 -32.62
C TYR A 99 16.05 10.02 -31.15
N THR A 100 16.31 10.93 -30.22
CA THR A 100 16.24 10.64 -28.77
C THR A 100 15.10 11.42 -28.15
N LEU A 101 13.93 10.78 -27.98
CA LEU A 101 12.77 11.36 -27.30
C LEU A 101 13.04 11.48 -25.80
N GLN A 102 12.98 12.71 -25.28
CA GLN A 102 13.20 13.03 -23.87
C GLN A 102 11.86 13.29 -23.18
N LEU A 103 11.54 12.47 -22.19
CA LEU A 103 10.27 12.48 -21.47
C LEU A 103 10.48 12.73 -19.97
N LYS A 104 9.55 13.43 -19.33
CA LYS A 104 9.53 13.68 -17.87
C LYS A 104 8.14 13.38 -17.33
N ARG A 105 8.04 12.66 -16.21
CA ARG A 105 6.74 12.29 -15.63
C ARG A 105 6.08 13.48 -14.92
N LYS A 106 4.78 13.69 -15.18
CA LYS A 106 3.91 14.64 -14.47
C LYS A 106 3.54 14.07 -13.09
N ALA A 107 4.50 14.13 -12.15
CA ALA A 107 4.46 13.45 -10.84
C ALA A 107 3.22 13.72 -9.96
N SER A 108 2.54 14.85 -10.15
CA SER A 108 1.47 15.35 -9.27
C SER A 108 0.37 14.33 -8.94
N PHE A 109 -0.09 13.56 -9.95
CA PHE A 109 -1.12 12.53 -9.75
C PHE A 109 -0.69 11.48 -8.71
N TYR A 110 0.54 10.98 -8.84
CA TYR A 110 1.12 9.97 -7.95
C TYR A 110 1.37 10.53 -6.54
N VAL A 111 1.77 11.80 -6.43
CA VAL A 111 1.96 12.47 -5.13
C VAL A 111 0.63 12.58 -4.36
N PHE A 112 -0.43 13.10 -4.99
CA PHE A 112 -1.70 13.30 -4.31
C PHE A 112 -2.45 11.98 -4.04
N ASN A 113 -2.45 11.03 -4.98
CA ASN A 113 -3.29 9.83 -4.87
C ASN A 113 -2.59 8.61 -4.24
N LEU A 114 -1.26 8.56 -4.20
CA LEU A 114 -0.50 7.41 -3.67
C LEU A 114 0.38 7.79 -2.48
N LEU A 115 1.17 8.87 -2.61
CA LEU A 115 2.16 9.23 -1.60
C LEU A 115 1.51 9.84 -0.35
N ILE A 116 0.61 10.82 -0.50
CA ILE A 116 -0.06 11.45 0.65
C ILE A 116 -0.87 10.43 1.48
N PRO A 117 -1.72 9.55 0.91
CA PRO A 117 -2.42 8.53 1.69
C PRO A 117 -1.48 7.59 2.44
N CYS A 118 -0.39 7.12 1.80
CA CYS A 118 0.57 6.23 2.46
C CYS A 118 1.28 6.92 3.63
N VAL A 119 1.68 8.19 3.48
CA VAL A 119 2.28 8.99 4.55
C VAL A 119 1.30 9.19 5.70
N MET A 120 0.03 9.54 5.41
CA MET A 120 -1.01 9.70 6.45
C MET A 120 -1.22 8.41 7.26
N ILE A 121 -1.36 7.25 6.60
CA ILE A 121 -1.60 5.99 7.32
C ILE A 121 -0.31 5.51 8.05
N SER A 122 0.87 5.86 7.54
CA SER A 122 2.14 5.62 8.26
C SER A 122 2.22 6.40 9.58
N PHE A 123 1.65 7.61 9.66
CA PHE A 123 1.50 8.35 10.92
C PHE A 123 0.44 7.76 11.87
N LEU A 124 -0.56 7.02 11.36
CA LEU A 124 -1.55 6.33 12.21
C LEU A 124 -0.96 5.13 12.96
N ALA A 125 0.07 4.46 12.43
CA ALA A 125 0.64 3.28 13.06
C ALA A 125 1.24 3.54 14.46
N PRO A 126 2.08 4.58 14.69
CA PRO A 126 2.51 4.95 16.05
C PRO A 126 1.37 5.41 16.98
N LEU A 127 0.34 6.09 16.44
CA LEU A 127 -0.81 6.56 17.23
C LEU A 127 -1.61 5.38 17.82
N GLY A 128 -1.59 4.21 17.18
CA GLY A 128 -2.15 2.97 17.74
C GLY A 128 -1.56 2.57 19.09
N PHE A 129 -0.30 2.93 19.40
CA PHE A 129 0.27 2.69 20.72
C PHE A 129 -0.31 3.59 21.82
N TYR A 130 -0.65 4.85 21.48
CA TYR A 130 -1.13 5.86 22.42
C TYR A 130 -2.54 5.59 22.95
N LEU A 131 -3.37 4.91 22.17
CA LEU A 131 -4.71 4.50 22.60
C LEU A 131 -4.61 3.53 23.80
N PRO A 132 -5.41 3.66 24.88
CA PRO A 132 -5.42 2.68 25.97
C PRO A 132 -5.92 1.31 25.50
N ALA A 133 -5.57 0.24 26.23
CA ALA A 133 -5.94 -1.12 25.87
C ALA A 133 -7.35 -1.52 26.33
N ASP A 134 -7.89 -0.83 27.34
CA ASP A 134 -9.17 -1.12 28.01
C ASP A 134 -10.39 -1.05 27.08
N SER A 135 -10.29 -0.30 25.98
CA SER A 135 -11.39 -0.16 25.01
C SER A 135 -11.61 -1.39 24.12
N GLY A 136 -10.71 -2.37 24.11
CA GLY A 136 -10.76 -3.57 23.24
C GLY A 136 -10.47 -3.29 21.75
N GLU A 137 -11.06 -2.23 21.20
CA GLU A 137 -10.94 -1.79 19.80
C GLU A 137 -9.50 -1.54 19.32
N LYS A 138 -8.52 -1.39 20.22
CA LYS A 138 -7.11 -1.21 19.86
C LYS A 138 -6.55 -2.38 19.03
N VAL A 139 -7.06 -3.61 19.19
CA VAL A 139 -6.70 -4.74 18.29
C VAL A 139 -7.33 -4.56 16.91
N SER A 140 -8.62 -4.22 16.86
CA SER A 140 -9.39 -3.97 15.64
C SER A 140 -8.77 -2.85 14.79
N LEU A 141 -8.39 -1.74 15.44
CA LEU A 141 -7.71 -0.60 14.83
C LEU A 141 -6.31 -0.96 14.31
N GLY A 142 -5.54 -1.77 15.05
CA GLY A 142 -4.23 -2.25 14.58
C GLY A 142 -4.32 -3.13 13.33
N VAL A 143 -5.28 -4.06 13.29
CA VAL A 143 -5.48 -4.96 12.15
C VAL A 143 -6.01 -4.22 10.92
N THR A 144 -6.98 -3.32 11.09
CA THR A 144 -7.54 -2.52 9.99
C THR A 144 -6.52 -1.57 9.38
N VAL A 145 -5.69 -0.90 10.20
CA VAL A 145 -4.57 -0.08 9.72
C VAL A 145 -3.56 -0.93 8.94
N MET A 146 -3.14 -2.09 9.46
CA MET A 146 -2.21 -3.00 8.76
C MET A 146 -2.78 -3.50 7.42
N LEU A 147 -4.06 -3.85 7.36
CA LEU A 147 -4.72 -4.30 6.13
C LEU A 147 -4.77 -3.17 5.09
N ALA A 148 -5.20 -1.96 5.50
CA ALA A 148 -5.25 -0.80 4.61
C ALA A 148 -3.86 -0.47 4.03
N LEU A 149 -2.82 -0.46 4.87
CA LEU A 149 -1.43 -0.24 4.44
C LEU A 149 -0.97 -1.29 3.42
N THR A 150 -1.29 -2.56 3.65
CA THR A 150 -0.93 -3.65 2.75
C THR A 150 -1.63 -3.49 1.38
N VAL A 151 -2.91 -3.12 1.37
CA VAL A 151 -3.68 -2.89 0.13
C VAL A 151 -3.16 -1.67 -0.64
N PHE A 152 -2.86 -0.55 0.03
CA PHE A 152 -2.26 0.62 -0.63
C PHE A 152 -0.85 0.33 -1.17
N GLN A 153 -0.02 -0.39 -0.43
CA GLN A 153 1.32 -0.78 -0.90
C GLN A 153 1.25 -1.74 -2.11
N LEU A 154 0.33 -2.70 -2.10
CA LEU A 154 0.09 -3.60 -3.24
C LEU A 154 -0.36 -2.81 -4.48
N LEU A 155 -1.31 -1.88 -4.34
CA LEU A 155 -1.78 -1.04 -5.44
C LEU A 155 -0.65 -0.26 -6.10
N VAL A 156 0.29 0.30 -5.32
CA VAL A 156 1.44 1.00 -5.92
C VAL A 156 2.43 0.03 -6.57
N ALA A 157 2.64 -1.15 -6.00
CA ALA A 157 3.50 -2.18 -6.58
C ALA A 157 3.03 -2.59 -7.99
N GLU A 158 1.73 -2.84 -8.17
CA GLU A 158 1.13 -3.15 -9.48
C GLU A 158 1.24 -2.00 -10.50
N THR A 159 1.37 -0.73 -10.06
CA THR A 159 1.57 0.42 -10.96
C THR A 159 3.02 0.66 -11.38
N MET A 160 4.01 -0.03 -10.78
CA MET A 160 5.43 0.15 -11.12
C MET A 160 5.87 -0.92 -12.13
N PRO A 161 6.46 -0.55 -13.28
CA PRO A 161 6.99 -1.52 -14.22
C PRO A 161 8.19 -2.27 -13.61
N PRO A 162 8.42 -3.54 -13.95
CA PRO A 162 9.60 -4.29 -13.49
C PRO A 162 10.87 -3.62 -13.99
N SER A 163 11.85 -3.44 -13.10
CA SER A 163 13.10 -2.75 -13.38
C SER A 163 14.29 -3.46 -12.73
N GLU A 164 15.47 -3.31 -13.33
CA GLU A 164 16.74 -3.77 -12.76
C GLU A 164 17.11 -3.00 -11.47
N ASN A 165 16.67 -1.74 -11.35
CA ASN A 165 16.93 -0.88 -10.21
C ASN A 165 15.75 -0.90 -9.24
N VAL A 166 16.02 -1.12 -7.94
CA VAL A 166 15.00 -0.97 -6.89
C VAL A 166 14.66 0.52 -6.70
N PRO A 167 13.41 0.95 -6.97
CA PRO A 167 13.00 2.36 -6.86
C PRO A 167 13.20 2.93 -5.45
N LEU A 168 13.47 4.23 -5.35
CA LEU A 168 13.54 4.93 -4.06
C LEU A 168 12.22 4.82 -3.29
N ILE A 169 11.08 4.90 -3.98
CA ILE A 169 9.75 4.68 -3.38
C ILE A 169 9.57 3.23 -2.90
N GLY A 170 10.14 2.25 -3.59
CA GLY A 170 10.14 0.84 -3.17
C GLY A 170 10.94 0.62 -1.88
N LYS A 171 12.09 1.29 -1.74
CA LYS A 171 12.88 1.29 -0.49
C LYS A 171 12.10 1.91 0.67
N TYR A 172 11.36 2.99 0.41
CA TYR A 172 10.44 3.60 1.38
C TYR A 172 9.28 2.65 1.77
N TYR A 173 8.68 1.92 0.83
CA TYR A 173 7.64 0.93 1.14
C TYR A 173 8.18 -0.26 1.94
N ILE A 174 9.37 -0.77 1.66
CA ILE A 174 10.01 -1.82 2.46
C ILE A 174 10.30 -1.32 3.90
N ALA A 175 10.79 -0.09 4.05
CA ALA A 175 11.06 0.51 5.35
C ALA A 175 9.79 0.77 6.17
N THR A 176 8.71 1.24 5.53
CA THR A 176 7.42 1.42 6.21
C THR A 176 6.77 0.07 6.52
N MET A 177 6.71 -0.88 5.58
CA MET A 177 6.14 -2.21 5.80
C MET A 177 6.80 -2.92 7.00
N THR A 178 8.14 -2.91 7.08
CA THR A 178 8.87 -3.51 8.21
C THR A 178 8.60 -2.79 9.54
N MET A 179 8.54 -1.46 9.55
CA MET A 179 8.12 -0.67 10.73
C MET A 179 6.70 -1.02 11.18
N ILE A 180 5.76 -1.13 10.24
CA ILE A 180 4.34 -1.46 10.49
C ILE A 180 4.21 -2.88 11.03
N THR A 181 4.90 -3.87 10.44
CA THR A 181 4.90 -5.25 10.95
C THR A 181 5.43 -5.33 12.38
N ALA A 182 6.54 -4.63 12.68
CA ALA A 182 7.06 -4.54 14.05
C ALA A 182 6.07 -3.85 15.00
N SER A 183 5.42 -2.76 14.55
CA SER A 183 4.41 -2.02 15.31
C SER A 183 3.21 -2.89 15.70
N THR A 184 2.67 -3.65 14.74
CA THR A 184 1.55 -4.57 14.98
C THR A 184 1.96 -5.74 15.87
N ALA A 185 3.16 -6.33 15.67
CA ALA A 185 3.67 -7.40 16.51
C ALA A 185 3.85 -6.97 17.98
N LEU A 186 4.38 -5.77 18.22
CA LEU A 186 4.48 -5.17 19.55
C LEU A 186 3.10 -4.89 20.15
N THR A 187 2.13 -4.43 19.35
CA THR A 187 0.75 -4.20 19.81
C THR A 187 0.05 -5.50 20.24
N ILE A 188 0.23 -6.59 19.48
CA ILE A 188 -0.26 -7.93 19.83
C ILE A 188 0.42 -8.44 21.11
N PHE A 189 1.73 -8.24 21.26
CA PHE A 189 2.47 -8.62 22.47
C PHE A 189 1.99 -7.86 23.72
N ILE A 190 1.79 -6.54 23.62
CA ILE A 190 1.21 -5.72 24.68
C ILE A 190 -0.20 -6.20 25.04
N MET A 191 -1.03 -6.52 24.05
CA MET A 191 -2.38 -7.03 24.28
C MET A 191 -2.41 -8.40 24.96
N ASN A 192 -1.50 -9.29 24.59
CA ASN A 192 -1.34 -10.60 25.22
C ASN A 192 -0.88 -10.49 26.70
N ILE A 193 -0.14 -9.43 27.05
CA ILE A 193 0.18 -9.10 28.44
C ILE A 193 -1.01 -8.46 29.16
N HIS A 194 -1.78 -7.61 28.48
CA HIS A 194 -2.93 -6.92 29.07
C HIS A 194 -4.08 -7.89 29.41
N HIS A 195 -4.40 -8.82 28.51
CA HIS A 195 -5.43 -9.84 28.68
C HIS A 195 -4.91 -11.10 29.39
N CYS A 196 -4.07 -10.94 30.42
CA CYS A 196 -3.75 -12.03 31.33
C CYS A 196 -5.00 -12.44 32.15
N GLY A 197 -5.59 -13.59 31.80
CA GLY A 197 -6.77 -14.15 32.46
C GLY A 197 -6.54 -14.60 33.91
N PRO A 198 -7.58 -15.14 34.59
CA PRO A 198 -7.58 -15.34 36.04
C PRO A 198 -6.47 -16.25 36.61
N ASP A 199 -5.90 -17.16 35.80
CA ASP A 199 -4.72 -17.98 36.16
C ASP A 199 -3.37 -17.24 35.95
N ALA A 200 -3.37 -15.91 36.04
CA ALA A 200 -2.19 -15.07 35.82
C ALA A 200 -1.05 -15.40 36.80
N LYS A 201 0.07 -15.89 36.26
CA LYS A 201 1.30 -16.10 37.05
C LYS A 201 1.83 -14.75 37.55
N PRO A 202 2.27 -14.64 38.82
CA PRO A 202 2.72 -13.37 39.38
C PRO A 202 3.92 -12.81 38.59
N VAL A 203 3.88 -11.50 38.31
CA VAL A 203 4.86 -10.80 37.47
C VAL A 203 6.29 -11.09 37.97
N PRO A 204 7.18 -11.62 37.11
CA PRO A 204 8.51 -12.06 37.57
C PRO A 204 9.33 -10.88 38.08
N LYS A 205 10.06 -11.10 39.19
CA LYS A 205 10.73 -10.03 39.95
C LYS A 205 11.69 -9.18 39.12
N TRP A 206 12.36 -9.76 38.12
CA TRP A 206 13.24 -9.03 37.20
C TRP A 206 12.46 -8.02 36.34
N ALA A 207 11.28 -8.39 35.85
CA ALA A 207 10.43 -7.52 35.03
C ALA A 207 9.86 -6.37 35.86
N LYS A 208 9.51 -6.61 37.14
CA LYS A 208 9.09 -5.54 38.05
C LYS A 208 10.18 -4.47 38.24
N ILE A 209 11.43 -4.88 38.45
CA ILE A 209 12.56 -3.94 38.60
C ILE A 209 12.86 -3.23 37.28
N PHE A 210 12.90 -3.95 36.15
CA PHE A 210 13.25 -3.36 34.86
C PHE A 210 12.16 -2.39 34.34
N ILE A 211 10.88 -2.77 34.42
CA ILE A 211 9.78 -1.98 33.84
C ILE A 211 9.36 -0.85 34.79
N LEU A 212 9.01 -1.16 36.04
CA LEU A 212 8.42 -0.18 36.97
C LEU A 212 9.45 0.68 37.72
N GLN A 213 10.73 0.27 37.80
CA GLN A 213 11.77 1.09 38.45
C GLN A 213 12.79 1.72 37.48
N TYR A 214 13.16 1.03 36.38
CA TYR A 214 14.11 1.57 35.41
C TYR A 214 13.40 2.29 34.26
N MET A 215 12.59 1.59 33.47
CA MET A 215 11.90 2.17 32.30
C MET A 215 10.95 3.32 32.66
N ALA A 216 10.08 3.15 33.66
CA ALA A 216 9.15 4.20 34.09
C ALA A 216 9.88 5.51 34.46
N ARG A 217 11.02 5.40 35.14
CA ARG A 217 11.85 6.52 35.58
C ARG A 217 12.61 7.20 34.43
N VAL A 218 12.99 6.45 33.39
CA VAL A 218 13.58 6.98 32.15
C VAL A 218 12.52 7.68 31.29
N CYS A 219 11.31 7.15 31.23
CA CYS A 219 10.18 7.73 30.47
C CYS A 219 9.41 8.82 31.21
N PHE A 220 9.87 9.28 32.38
CA PHE A 220 9.17 10.24 33.26
C PHE A 220 7.73 9.85 33.66
N VAL A 221 7.40 8.55 33.60
CA VAL A 221 6.11 8.01 34.07
C VAL A 221 6.19 7.87 35.58
N TYR A 222 5.77 8.90 36.30
CA TYR A 222 5.54 8.83 37.74
C TYR A 222 4.17 8.18 38.01
N GLU A 223 4.16 7.16 38.88
CA GLU A 223 2.91 6.56 39.37
C GLU A 223 2.13 7.59 40.20
N VAL A 224 1.08 8.18 39.62
CA VAL A 224 -0.08 8.64 40.40
C VAL A 224 -0.87 7.38 40.75
N GLY A 225 -0.41 6.70 41.80
CA GLY A 225 -0.82 5.32 42.08
C GLY A 225 -2.23 5.19 42.63
N GLU A 226 -3.18 4.75 41.79
CA GLU A 226 -4.35 4.02 42.27
C GLU A 226 -3.98 2.54 42.44
N ASN A 227 -3.96 2.08 43.69
CA ASN A 227 -3.60 0.70 44.00
C ASN A 227 -4.72 -0.25 43.58
N CYS A 228 -4.44 -1.22 42.69
CA CYS A 228 -5.33 -2.34 42.35
C CYS A 228 -5.51 -3.37 43.49
N MET A 229 -5.55 -2.89 44.74
CA MET A 229 -5.76 -3.64 45.99
C MET A 229 -6.88 -3.00 46.85
N SER A 230 -7.73 -2.17 46.24
CA SER A 230 -9.04 -1.85 46.78
C SER A 230 -9.90 -3.11 46.80
N PHE A 231 -9.92 -3.78 47.95
CA PHE A 231 -10.87 -4.85 48.27
C PHE A 231 -12.28 -4.40 47.90
N GLN A 232 -12.95 -5.07 46.96
CA GLN A 232 -14.40 -4.92 46.84
C GLN A 232 -15.03 -5.53 48.11
N PRO A 233 -15.85 -4.78 48.87
CA PRO A 233 -16.59 -5.38 49.96
C PRO A 233 -17.52 -6.45 49.42
N GLU A 234 -17.46 -7.64 50.01
CA GLU A 234 -18.36 -8.74 49.70
C GLU A 234 -19.81 -8.28 49.87
N LYS A 235 -20.70 -8.63 48.91
CA LYS A 235 -22.13 -8.32 49.03
C LYS A 235 -22.68 -9.08 50.23
N GLN A 236 -22.97 -8.36 51.30
CA GLN A 236 -23.68 -8.93 52.46
C GLN A 236 -25.09 -9.36 52.03
N ASP A 237 -25.34 -10.66 52.08
CA ASP A 237 -26.71 -11.19 52.05
C ASP A 237 -27.50 -10.64 53.25
N PRO A 238 -28.81 -10.36 53.09
CA PRO A 238 -29.63 -9.83 54.17
C PRO A 238 -29.79 -10.86 55.31
N PRO A 239 -29.84 -10.41 56.58
CA PRO A 239 -29.81 -11.31 57.73
C PRO A 239 -31.10 -12.15 57.86
N PRO A 240 -31.00 -13.40 58.36
CA PRO A 240 -32.15 -14.25 58.59
C PRO A 240 -33.06 -13.69 59.70
N GLN A 241 -34.37 -13.71 59.47
CA GLN A 241 -35.36 -13.31 60.49
C GLN A 241 -35.43 -14.34 61.63
N PRO A 242 -35.55 -13.91 62.90
CA PRO A 242 -35.61 -14.82 64.03
C PRO A 242 -36.98 -15.51 64.16
N THR A 243 -36.98 -16.83 64.30
CA THR A 243 -38.19 -17.63 64.56
C THR A 243 -38.49 -17.75 66.06
N SER A 244 -39.69 -17.32 66.48
CA SER A 244 -40.31 -17.84 67.72
C SER A 244 -41.81 -17.56 67.80
N GLN A 245 -42.55 -18.53 68.35
CA GLN A 245 -43.97 -18.48 68.77
C GLN A 245 -45.05 -18.37 67.66
N ARG A 246 -46.24 -18.99 67.78
CA ARG A 246 -46.63 -20.22 68.52
C ARG A 246 -48.02 -20.71 68.03
N SER A 247 -48.19 -22.03 67.97
CA SER A 247 -49.48 -22.78 68.03
C SER A 247 -50.42 -22.83 66.81
N ASN A 248 -51.04 -24.02 66.67
CA ASN A 248 -52.36 -24.32 66.08
C ASN A 248 -52.48 -24.24 64.54
N ASN A 249 -53.02 -25.21 63.79
CA ASN A 249 -53.75 -26.46 64.16
C ASN A 249 -53.58 -27.59 63.11
N TYR A 250 -53.96 -28.81 63.52
CA TYR A 250 -54.28 -29.98 62.65
C TYR A 250 -55.69 -29.80 62.02
N THR A 251 -56.15 -30.42 60.91
CA THR A 251 -55.61 -31.45 59.97
C THR A 251 -56.26 -31.19 58.56
N THR A 252 -56.46 -32.05 57.54
CA THR A 252 -56.47 -33.52 57.36
C THR A 252 -56.27 -33.92 55.87
N ASN A 253 -55.97 -35.21 55.62
CA ASN A 253 -56.21 -36.06 54.43
C ASN A 253 -56.92 -35.50 53.17
N GLY A 254 -56.42 -35.89 51.98
CA GLY A 254 -57.18 -35.89 50.71
C GLY A 254 -56.45 -36.65 49.59
N GLN A 255 -57.08 -37.65 48.97
CA GLN A 255 -56.45 -38.51 47.94
C GLN A 255 -56.96 -38.26 46.51
N ALA A 256 -56.03 -38.36 45.55
CA ALA A 256 -56.13 -38.96 44.21
C ALA A 256 -57.24 -38.57 43.19
N GLY A 257 -56.81 -38.40 41.94
CA GLY A 257 -57.64 -38.32 40.72
C GLY A 257 -57.58 -36.96 40.00
N GLY A 258 -57.75 -36.85 38.68
CA GLY A 258 -57.78 -37.91 37.65
C GLY A 258 -58.58 -37.54 36.38
N LYS A 259 -57.96 -37.71 35.19
CA LYS A 259 -58.52 -37.68 33.80
C LYS A 259 -58.75 -36.33 33.08
N ARG A 260 -58.25 -36.29 31.83
CA ARG A 260 -58.88 -35.69 30.59
C ARG A 260 -58.96 -34.14 30.47
N SER A 261 -58.94 -33.50 29.27
CA SER A 261 -58.76 -33.99 27.87
C SER A 261 -58.71 -32.87 26.81
N ARG A 262 -57.94 -33.10 25.71
CA ARG A 262 -58.09 -32.60 24.30
C ARG A 262 -57.67 -31.15 23.89
N ARG A 263 -56.84 -31.12 22.83
CA ARG A 263 -56.85 -30.21 21.64
C ARG A 263 -56.39 -28.74 21.86
N HIS A 264 -55.86 -28.01 20.87
CA HIS A 264 -55.62 -28.28 19.43
C HIS A 264 -54.22 -27.78 18.97
N HIS A 265 -53.73 -28.30 17.84
CA HIS A 265 -52.58 -27.84 17.03
C HIS A 265 -53.10 -26.86 15.92
N PRO A 266 -52.30 -26.14 15.08
CA PRO A 266 -50.85 -26.25 14.85
C PRO A 266 -50.03 -24.94 14.53
N GLN A 267 -48.74 -25.14 14.21
CA GLN A 267 -47.89 -24.46 13.20
C GLN A 267 -47.28 -23.04 13.36
N ASN A 268 -45.95 -23.02 13.16
CA ASN A 268 -45.11 -22.17 12.29
C ASN A 268 -45.42 -20.66 12.13
N ASN A 269 -44.38 -19.84 12.33
CA ASN A 269 -43.31 -19.70 11.33
C ASN A 269 -41.93 -19.50 11.98
#